data_AF-A0AA97F8V9-F1
#
_entry.id   AF-A0AA97F8V9-F1
#
_cell.length_a   1.000
_cell.length_b   1.000
_cell.length_c   1.000
_cell.angle_alpha   90.00
_cell.angle_beta   90.00
_cell.angle_gamma   90.00
#
_symmetry.space_group_name_H-M   'P 1'
#
loop_
_entity.id
_entity.type
_entity.pdbx_description
1 polymer ?
#
loop_
_entity_poly.entity_id
_entity_poly.type
_entity_poly.pdbx_seq_one_letter_code
_entity_poly.pdbx_strand_id
1 'polypeptide(L)'
;MSLSALSSIILPITMLVQPAAASEEPSATTEIAPLTLEQKTDVRCAAAFATIAVQQQRGVPSSASYPSMEPRGREFFVDVGARLIEETGRSREQVQALFTAEAEVFQKAARDKDDPNSAVDAIMTPCLFRLDAEVPRPPPPSLPQCAAIMALAYEEVFAEEGLSPRARDLKTLATVLDNRARTKLRAEGNSGTEADVILGTLKAKLAEEASALEAQGKSPNYDYEACYELAEP
;
A
#
# COMPACT_ATOMS: atom_id res chain seq x y z
N MET A 1 -77.90 -5.10 -13.50
CA MET A 1 -78.41 -5.11 -12.11
C MET A 1 -77.32 -5.81 -11.29
N SER A 2 -76.59 -5.23 -10.33
CA SER A 2 -76.71 -3.98 -9.58
C SER A 2 -75.32 -3.55 -9.08
N LEU A 3 -75.13 -2.24 -8.86
CA LEU A 3 -74.01 -1.60 -8.17
C LEU A 3 -74.06 -1.84 -6.65
N SER A 4 -72.90 -1.72 -5.95
CA SER A 4 -72.65 -1.07 -4.64
C SER A 4 -71.34 -1.59 -4.03
N ALA A 5 -70.52 -0.90 -3.22
CA ALA A 5 -70.31 0.50 -2.86
C ALA A 5 -69.02 0.57 -2.01
N LEU A 6 -68.45 1.77 -1.89
CA LEU A 6 -67.23 2.17 -1.17
C LEU A 6 -67.29 1.95 0.35
N SER A 7 -66.13 1.78 1.01
CA SER A 7 -65.90 2.39 2.33
C SER A 7 -64.39 2.49 2.66
N SER A 8 -63.84 3.69 2.51
CA SER A 8 -62.53 4.08 3.04
C SER A 8 -62.70 4.53 4.49
N ILE A 9 -61.92 3.94 5.41
CA ILE A 9 -61.82 4.41 6.80
C ILE A 9 -60.42 5.00 7.00
N ILE A 10 -60.37 6.29 7.26
CA ILE A 10 -59.17 7.05 7.65
C ILE A 10 -59.27 7.29 9.16
N LEU A 11 -58.30 6.79 9.95
CA LEU A 11 -58.12 7.16 11.35
C LEU A 11 -56.94 8.13 11.49
N PRO A 12 -57.07 9.26 12.21
CA PRO A 12 -55.92 10.07 12.61
C PRO A 12 -55.37 9.56 13.96
N ILE A 13 -54.08 9.21 14.01
CA ILE A 13 -53.36 9.01 15.27
C ILE A 13 -52.52 10.25 15.54
N THR A 14 -52.87 10.95 16.61
CA THR A 14 -52.16 12.10 17.17
C THR A 14 -50.85 11.66 17.82
N MET A 15 -49.72 12.20 17.36
CA MET A 15 -48.42 12.05 18.02
C MET A 15 -48.28 13.03 19.19
N LEU A 16 -47.93 12.49 20.37
CA LEU A 16 -47.46 13.24 21.53
C LEU A 16 -45.97 13.56 21.37
N VAL A 17 -45.61 14.85 21.45
CA VAL A 17 -44.23 15.33 21.47
C VAL A 17 -43.74 15.35 22.92
N GLN A 18 -42.75 14.51 23.25
CA GLN A 18 -42.05 14.52 24.53
C GLN A 18 -40.77 15.36 24.39
N PRO A 19 -40.55 16.41 25.22
CA PRO A 19 -39.30 17.14 25.19
C PRO A 19 -38.20 16.29 25.83
N ALA A 20 -37.20 15.91 25.03
CA ALA A 20 -35.97 15.30 25.52
C ALA A 20 -35.17 16.37 26.28
N ALA A 21 -34.99 16.16 27.59
CA ALA A 21 -34.00 16.90 28.36
C ALA A 21 -32.61 16.44 27.92
N ALA A 22 -31.86 17.33 27.27
CA ALA A 22 -30.46 17.10 26.96
C ALA A 22 -29.66 17.18 28.28
N SER A 23 -29.08 16.05 28.69
CA SER A 23 -28.01 16.03 29.67
C SER A 23 -26.72 16.45 28.97
N GLU A 24 -26.26 17.68 29.21
CA GLU A 24 -24.88 18.07 28.90
C GLU A 24 -23.95 17.33 29.87
N GLU A 25 -23.43 16.18 29.44
CA GLU A 25 -22.27 15.58 30.11
C GLU A 25 -21.07 16.53 29.92
N PRO A 26 -20.32 16.84 30.98
CA PRO A 26 -19.14 17.67 30.88
C PRO A 26 -18.12 16.95 30.00
N SER A 27 -17.91 17.47 28.78
CA SER A 27 -16.84 17.03 27.90
C SER A 27 -15.51 17.27 28.61
N ALA A 28 -14.92 16.20 29.14
CA ALA A 28 -13.52 16.19 29.52
C ALA A 28 -12.73 16.64 28.29
N THR A 29 -12.18 17.85 28.35
CA THR A 29 -11.36 18.39 27.27
C THR A 29 -10.04 17.64 27.33
N THR A 30 -9.93 16.54 26.59
CA THR A 30 -8.64 15.87 26.39
C THR A 30 -7.67 16.91 25.82
N GLU A 31 -6.70 17.32 26.63
CA GLU A 31 -5.71 18.31 26.24
C GLU A 31 -4.85 17.74 25.11
N ILE A 32 -4.93 18.35 23.93
CA ILE A 32 -4.19 17.91 22.75
C ILE A 32 -2.73 18.32 22.91
N ALA A 33 -1.85 17.34 23.08
CA ALA A 33 -0.42 17.62 23.22
C ALA A 33 0.17 18.21 21.92
N PRO A 34 1.11 19.18 21.98
CA PRO A 34 1.82 19.63 20.79
C PRO A 34 2.70 18.50 20.22
N LEU A 35 2.86 18.45 18.90
CA LEU A 35 3.72 17.46 18.27
C LEU A 35 5.20 17.72 18.57
N THR A 36 5.93 16.65 18.88
CA THR A 36 7.40 16.66 18.94
C THR A 36 8.01 16.87 17.55
N LEU A 37 9.31 17.20 17.47
CA LEU A 37 9.99 17.34 16.18
C LEU A 37 10.00 16.02 15.40
N GLU A 38 10.18 14.89 16.10
CA GLU A 38 10.13 13.57 15.50
C GLU A 38 8.75 13.26 14.93
N GLN A 39 7.68 13.49 15.69
CA GLN A 39 6.30 13.30 15.22
C GLN A 39 5.98 14.18 14.00
N LYS A 40 6.45 15.43 13.97
CA LYS A 40 6.30 16.29 12.77
C LYS A 40 7.03 15.72 11.56
N THR A 41 8.22 15.16 11.77
CA THR A 41 9.00 14.53 10.71
C THR A 41 8.30 13.29 10.18
N ASP A 42 7.75 12.46 11.07
CA ASP A 42 6.97 11.28 10.72
C ASP A 42 5.72 11.62 9.90
N VAL A 43 4.96 12.65 10.31
CA VAL A 43 3.78 13.12 9.55
C VAL A 43 4.19 13.56 8.13
N ARG A 44 5.27 14.33 8.02
CA ARG A 44 5.79 14.79 6.72
C ARG A 44 6.19 13.61 5.83
N CYS A 45 6.91 12.63 6.37
CA CYS A 45 7.35 11.48 5.60
C CYS A 45 6.19 10.56 5.19
N ALA A 46 5.24 10.29 6.10
CA ALA A 46 4.04 9.53 5.79
C ALA A 46 3.24 10.16 4.65
N ALA A 47 3.05 11.49 4.68
CA ALA A 47 2.36 12.22 3.62
C ALA A 47 3.12 12.20 2.28
N ALA A 48 4.45 12.31 2.31
CA ALA A 48 5.31 12.19 1.13
C ALA A 48 5.18 10.80 0.48
N PHE A 49 5.27 9.72 1.26
CA PHE A 49 5.13 8.36 0.74
C PHE A 49 3.76 8.10 0.15
N ALA A 50 2.69 8.52 0.83
CA ALA A 50 1.33 8.39 0.31
C ALA A 50 1.17 9.14 -1.03
N THR A 51 1.78 10.33 -1.14
CA THR A 51 1.71 11.13 -2.38
C THR A 51 2.51 10.49 -3.52
N ILE A 52 3.70 9.93 -3.25
CA ILE A 52 4.47 9.18 -4.26
C ILE A 52 3.75 7.89 -4.66
N ALA A 53 3.15 7.15 -3.72
CA ALA A 53 2.40 5.93 -4.02
C ALA A 53 1.23 6.21 -4.98
N VAL A 54 0.46 7.28 -4.76
CA VAL A 54 -0.62 7.70 -5.67
C VAL A 54 -0.07 8.09 -7.04
N GLN A 55 1.09 8.74 -7.11
CA GLN A 55 1.75 9.08 -8.38
C GLN A 55 2.22 7.83 -9.14
N GLN A 56 2.79 6.85 -8.44
CA GLN A 56 3.20 5.55 -9.00
C GLN A 56 1.98 4.81 -9.58
N GLN A 57 0.86 4.76 -8.85
CA GLN A 57 -0.39 4.18 -9.35
C GLN A 57 -0.93 4.87 -10.61
N ARG A 58 -0.71 6.20 -10.73
CA ARG A 58 -1.08 6.98 -11.92
C ARG A 58 -0.06 6.92 -13.05
N GLY A 59 1.07 6.22 -12.86
CA GLY A 59 2.14 6.13 -13.85
C GLY A 59 2.85 7.46 -14.12
N VAL A 60 2.96 8.34 -13.11
CA VAL A 60 3.72 9.59 -13.26
C VAL A 60 5.21 9.26 -13.39
N PRO A 61 5.92 9.69 -14.46
CA PRO A 61 7.30 9.25 -14.69
C PRO A 61 8.28 9.61 -13.57
N SER A 62 8.12 10.79 -12.95
CA SER A 62 9.00 11.26 -11.88
C SER A 62 8.83 10.48 -10.56
N SER A 63 7.76 9.72 -10.37
CA SER A 63 7.61 8.89 -9.16
C SER A 63 8.24 7.51 -9.29
N ALA A 64 8.67 7.12 -10.50
CA ALA A 64 9.36 5.87 -10.76
C ALA A 64 10.84 5.88 -10.33
N SER A 65 11.40 7.05 -9.99
CA SER A 65 12.75 7.18 -9.43
C SER A 65 12.83 6.79 -7.95
N TYR A 66 11.69 6.60 -7.29
CA TYR A 66 11.62 6.14 -5.91
C TYR A 66 11.20 4.67 -5.86
N PRO A 67 11.58 3.92 -4.81
CA PRO A 67 11.08 2.56 -4.60
C PRO A 67 9.55 2.53 -4.54
N SER A 68 8.95 1.36 -4.74
CA SER A 68 7.50 1.21 -4.57
C SER A 68 7.08 1.61 -3.15
N MET A 69 6.22 2.63 -3.04
CA MET A 69 5.81 3.19 -1.75
C MET A 69 4.54 2.54 -1.20
N GLU A 70 3.82 1.73 -1.98
CA GLU A 70 2.57 1.13 -1.54
C GLU A 70 2.75 0.19 -0.33
N PRO A 71 3.71 -0.75 -0.29
CA PRO A 71 3.74 -1.73 0.80
C PRO A 71 4.27 -1.11 2.10
N ARG A 72 5.52 -0.59 2.05
CA ARG A 72 6.22 -0.04 3.22
C ARG A 72 5.72 1.34 3.61
N GLY A 73 5.42 2.20 2.63
CA GLY A 73 4.92 3.55 2.89
C GLY A 73 3.53 3.54 3.53
N ARG A 74 2.66 2.60 3.16
CA ARG A 74 1.37 2.40 3.83
C ARG A 74 1.54 1.93 5.27
N GLU A 75 2.41 0.95 5.51
CA GLU A 75 2.69 0.46 6.87
C GLU A 75 3.17 1.60 7.77
N PHE A 76 4.18 2.36 7.30
CA PHE A 76 4.66 3.55 7.99
C PHE A 76 3.54 4.57 8.26
N PHE A 77 2.68 4.85 7.28
CA PHE A 77 1.56 5.77 7.43
C PHE A 77 0.56 5.32 8.51
N VAL A 78 0.22 4.02 8.53
CA VAL A 78 -0.70 3.44 9.51
C VAL A 78 -0.12 3.51 10.91
N ASP A 79 1.16 3.14 11.06
CA ASP A 79 1.84 3.11 12.35
C ASP A 79 2.01 4.51 12.94
N VAL A 80 2.41 5.49 12.11
CA VAL A 80 2.48 6.91 12.52
C VAL A 80 1.10 7.42 12.93
N GLY A 81 0.05 7.10 12.17
CA GLY A 81 -1.31 7.52 12.49
C GLY A 81 -1.80 6.95 13.82
N ALA A 82 -1.55 5.67 14.09
CA ALA A 82 -1.89 5.01 15.35
C ALA A 82 -1.13 5.63 16.53
N ARG A 83 0.19 5.81 16.38
CA ARG A 83 1.05 6.41 17.40
C ARG A 83 0.63 7.84 17.75
N LEU A 84 0.25 8.66 16.77
CA LEU A 84 -0.22 10.03 17.02
C LEU A 84 -1.53 10.07 17.81
N ILE A 85 -2.46 9.16 17.55
CA ILE A 85 -3.71 9.06 18.32
C ILE A 85 -3.38 8.69 19.77
N GLU A 86 -2.56 7.67 19.97
CA GLU A 86 -2.19 7.15 21.29
C GLU A 86 -1.39 8.16 22.12
N GLU A 87 -0.33 8.75 21.54
CA GLU A 87 0.63 9.57 22.29
C GLU A 87 0.15 11.01 22.51
N THR A 88 -0.79 11.51 21.69
CA THR A 88 -1.16 12.93 21.70
C THR A 88 -2.61 13.23 22.00
N GLY A 89 -3.44 12.18 22.14
CA GLY A 89 -4.87 12.31 22.39
C GLY A 89 -5.67 12.88 21.21
N ARG A 90 -5.07 12.96 20.01
CA ARG A 90 -5.74 13.44 18.80
C ARG A 90 -6.78 12.45 18.30
N SER A 91 -7.87 12.95 17.76
CA SER A 91 -8.82 12.12 17.02
C SER A 91 -8.25 11.69 15.66
N ARG A 92 -8.86 10.68 15.05
CA ARG A 92 -8.52 10.23 13.69
C ARG A 92 -8.62 11.38 12.69
N GLU A 93 -9.66 12.21 12.80
CA GLU A 93 -9.90 13.35 11.92
C GLU A 93 -8.82 14.43 12.09
N GLN A 94 -8.37 14.66 13.33
CA GLN A 94 -7.27 15.59 13.60
C GLN A 94 -5.94 15.07 13.04
N VAL A 95 -5.67 13.77 13.14
CA VAL A 95 -4.49 13.15 12.51
C VAL A 95 -4.58 13.18 10.98
N GLN A 96 -5.76 12.93 10.40
CA GLN A 96 -5.98 13.05 8.97
C GLN A 96 -5.73 14.50 8.47
N ALA A 97 -6.15 15.50 9.23
CA ALA A 97 -5.88 16.90 8.91
C ALA A 97 -4.37 17.20 8.88
N LEU A 98 -3.59 16.62 9.81
CA LEU A 98 -2.12 16.75 9.81
C LEU A 98 -1.50 16.17 8.52
N PHE A 99 -1.88 14.96 8.13
CA PHE A 99 -1.38 14.33 6.90
C PHE A 99 -1.80 15.11 5.65
N THR A 100 -3.02 15.62 5.61
CA THR A 100 -3.53 16.41 4.48
C THR A 100 -2.72 17.70 4.32
N ALA A 101 -2.44 18.40 5.42
CA ALA A 101 -1.63 19.61 5.40
C ALA A 101 -0.20 19.34 4.88
N GLU A 102 0.45 18.25 5.31
CA GLU A 102 1.79 17.90 4.80
C GLU A 102 1.76 17.41 3.34
N ALA A 103 0.70 16.74 2.92
CA ALA A 103 0.52 16.37 1.52
C ALA A 103 0.41 17.60 0.62
N GLU A 104 -0.28 18.65 1.06
CA GLU A 104 -0.34 19.93 0.35
C GLU A 104 1.04 20.61 0.26
N VAL A 105 1.84 20.58 1.34
CA VAL A 105 3.22 21.08 1.33
C VAL A 105 4.06 20.32 0.32
N PHE A 106 3.99 18.99 0.32
CA PHE A 106 4.72 18.14 -0.63
C PHE A 106 4.29 18.40 -2.08
N GLN A 107 2.98 18.46 -2.35
CA GLN A 107 2.44 18.75 -3.68
C GLN A 107 2.84 20.14 -4.18
N LYS A 108 2.98 21.12 -3.27
CA LYS A 108 3.48 22.44 -3.63
C LYS A 108 4.95 22.39 -4.02
N ALA A 109 5.79 21.65 -3.29
CA ALA A 109 7.19 21.43 -3.65
C ALA A 109 7.32 20.74 -5.03
N ALA A 110 6.48 19.74 -5.31
CA ALA A 110 6.43 19.06 -6.61
C ALA A 110 5.97 19.95 -7.78
N ARG A 111 5.37 21.12 -7.50
CA ARG A 111 4.93 22.11 -8.50
C ARG A 111 5.89 23.30 -8.62
N ASP A 112 6.96 23.34 -7.82
CA ASP A 112 7.99 24.35 -7.95
C ASP A 112 8.52 24.34 -9.40
N LYS A 113 8.70 25.51 -10.00
CA LYS A 113 9.06 25.62 -11.42
C LYS A 113 10.56 25.74 -11.64
N ASP A 114 11.32 26.06 -10.59
CA ASP A 114 12.76 26.27 -10.71
C ASP A 114 13.48 24.91 -10.79
N ASP A 115 13.16 23.99 -9.88
CA ASP A 115 13.58 22.58 -9.95
C ASP A 115 12.66 21.65 -9.12
N PRO A 116 11.53 21.18 -9.69
CA PRO A 116 10.57 20.37 -8.94
C PRO A 116 11.14 19.02 -8.48
N ASN A 117 12.07 18.43 -9.24
CA ASN A 117 12.67 17.16 -8.85
C ASN A 117 13.60 17.36 -7.65
N SER A 118 14.46 18.38 -7.68
CA SER A 118 15.32 18.69 -6.52
C SER A 118 14.53 19.01 -5.27
N ALA A 119 13.42 19.76 -5.38
CA ALA A 119 12.57 20.08 -4.24
C ALA A 119 11.91 18.84 -3.64
N VAL A 120 11.46 17.89 -4.47
CA VAL A 120 10.89 16.61 -4.01
C VAL A 120 11.96 15.71 -3.42
N ASP A 121 13.13 15.62 -4.05
CA ASP A 121 14.27 14.83 -3.55
C ASP A 121 14.74 15.30 -2.17
N ALA A 122 14.78 16.61 -1.94
CA ALA A 122 15.11 17.19 -0.64
C ALA A 122 14.15 16.75 0.49
N ILE A 123 12.92 16.32 0.15
CA ILE A 123 11.97 15.73 1.10
C ILE A 123 12.13 14.21 1.13
N MET A 124 12.18 13.57 -0.03
CA MET A 124 12.14 12.12 -0.15
C MET A 124 13.40 11.45 0.39
N THR A 125 14.59 11.98 0.12
CA THR A 125 15.85 11.39 0.57
C THR A 125 15.91 11.18 2.08
N PRO A 126 15.72 12.19 2.95
CA PRO A 126 15.71 11.96 4.39
C PRO A 126 14.54 11.07 4.85
N CYS A 127 13.39 11.15 4.18
CA CYS A 127 12.26 10.30 4.52
C CYS A 127 12.54 8.82 4.24
N LEU A 128 13.19 8.46 3.13
CA LEU A 128 13.57 7.07 2.87
C LEU A 128 14.48 6.49 3.95
N PHE A 129 15.41 7.28 4.51
CA PHE A 129 16.20 6.85 5.67
C PHE A 129 15.33 6.59 6.91
N ARG A 130 14.33 7.45 7.16
CA ARG A 130 13.36 7.24 8.25
C ARG A 130 12.50 5.99 8.01
N LEU A 131 12.09 5.73 6.77
CA LEU A 131 11.34 4.52 6.40
C LEU A 131 12.15 3.25 6.64
N ASP A 132 13.44 3.26 6.28
CA ASP A 132 14.34 2.13 6.53
C ASP A 132 14.57 1.85 8.01
N ALA A 133 14.54 2.89 8.86
CA ALA A 133 14.66 2.75 10.31
C ALA A 133 13.38 2.16 10.97
N GLU A 134 12.20 2.60 10.53
CA GLU A 134 10.93 2.25 11.17
C GLU A 134 10.28 0.99 10.57
N VAL A 135 10.40 0.79 9.25
CA VAL A 135 9.81 -0.35 8.52
C VAL A 135 10.91 -1.02 7.72
N PRO A 136 11.76 -1.87 8.35
CA PRO A 136 12.92 -2.47 7.69
C PRO A 136 12.56 -3.19 6.38
N ARG A 137 13.45 -3.13 5.39
CA ARG A 137 13.28 -3.91 4.17
C ARG A 137 13.27 -5.41 4.49
N PRO A 138 12.36 -6.19 3.87
CA PRO A 138 12.48 -7.64 3.94
C PRO A 138 13.82 -8.07 3.34
N PRO A 139 14.36 -9.23 3.76
CA PRO A 139 15.58 -9.75 3.15
C PRO A 139 15.37 -9.94 1.64
N PRO A 140 16.40 -9.70 0.81
CA PRO A 140 16.27 -9.83 -0.64
C PRO A 140 15.87 -11.26 -0.99
N PRO A 141 14.95 -11.45 -1.96
CA PRO A 141 14.54 -12.78 -2.38
C PRO A 141 15.73 -13.57 -2.94
N SER A 142 15.78 -14.85 -2.59
CA SER A 142 16.70 -15.80 -3.20
C SER A 142 16.39 -16.00 -4.68
N LEU A 143 17.36 -16.52 -5.45
CA LEU A 143 17.17 -16.81 -6.88
C LEU A 143 15.93 -17.70 -7.17
N PRO A 144 15.65 -18.79 -6.43
CA PRO A 144 14.39 -19.53 -6.59
C PRO A 144 13.15 -18.69 -6.29
N GLN A 145 13.20 -17.81 -5.28
CA GLN A 145 12.08 -16.91 -4.97
C GLN A 145 11.85 -15.91 -6.09
N CYS A 146 12.90 -15.31 -6.65
CA CYS A 146 12.76 -14.40 -7.79
C CYS A 146 12.17 -15.08 -9.03
N ALA A 147 12.54 -16.33 -9.31
CA ALA A 147 11.92 -17.10 -10.38
C ALA A 147 10.40 -17.26 -10.17
N ALA A 148 9.99 -17.59 -8.95
CA ALA A 148 8.58 -17.73 -8.59
C ALA A 148 7.82 -16.40 -8.61
N ILE A 149 8.40 -15.31 -8.06
CA ILE A 149 7.82 -13.96 -8.05
C ILE A 149 7.57 -13.47 -9.48
N MET A 150 8.58 -13.56 -10.37
CA MET A 150 8.43 -13.09 -11.74
C MET A 150 7.45 -13.94 -12.56
N ALA A 151 7.35 -15.24 -12.26
CA ALA A 151 6.33 -16.10 -12.87
C ALA A 151 4.91 -15.68 -12.46
N LEU A 152 4.68 -15.37 -11.18
CA LEU A 152 3.39 -14.89 -10.70
C LEU A 152 3.04 -13.52 -11.30
N ALA A 153 4.00 -12.59 -11.33
CA ALA A 153 3.80 -11.27 -11.95
C ALA A 153 3.47 -11.37 -13.45
N TYR A 154 4.11 -12.28 -14.19
CA TYR A 154 3.74 -12.57 -15.58
C TYR A 154 2.31 -13.08 -15.68
N GLU A 155 1.91 -14.03 -14.84
CA GLU A 155 0.58 -14.66 -14.88
C GLU A 155 -0.53 -13.64 -14.60
N GLU A 156 -0.33 -12.76 -13.62
CA GLU A 156 -1.24 -11.66 -13.30
C GLU A 156 -1.40 -10.71 -14.49
N VAL A 157 -0.30 -10.14 -15.00
CA VAL A 157 -0.35 -9.20 -16.14
C VAL A 157 -0.90 -9.88 -17.40
N PHE A 158 -0.57 -11.15 -17.63
CA PHE A 158 -1.09 -11.89 -18.77
C PHE A 158 -2.60 -12.16 -18.65
N ALA A 159 -3.10 -12.42 -17.44
CA ALA A 159 -4.54 -12.61 -17.22
C ALA A 159 -5.32 -11.31 -17.47
N GLU A 160 -4.75 -10.16 -17.14
CA GLU A 160 -5.38 -8.84 -17.33
C GLU A 160 -5.26 -8.31 -18.76
N GLU A 161 -4.07 -8.40 -19.37
CA GLU A 161 -3.73 -7.70 -20.60
C GLU A 161 -3.46 -8.63 -21.79
N GLY A 162 -3.41 -9.95 -21.57
CA GLY A 162 -2.89 -10.91 -22.56
C GLY A 162 -1.37 -10.73 -22.79
N LEU A 163 -0.90 -11.03 -24.00
CA LEU A 163 0.54 -10.95 -24.34
C LEU A 163 1.01 -9.51 -24.67
N SER A 164 0.75 -8.58 -23.76
CA SER A 164 1.20 -7.19 -23.85
C SER A 164 2.74 -7.08 -23.87
N PRO A 165 3.34 -5.93 -24.25
CA PRO A 165 4.78 -5.72 -24.12
C PRO A 165 5.28 -6.02 -22.70
N ARG A 166 4.55 -5.55 -21.68
CA ARG A 166 4.84 -5.80 -20.27
C ARG A 166 4.81 -7.30 -19.94
N ALA A 167 3.78 -8.02 -20.39
CA ALA A 167 3.70 -9.47 -20.19
C ALA A 167 4.86 -10.21 -20.87
N ARG A 168 5.31 -9.76 -22.06
CA ARG A 168 6.46 -10.36 -22.76
C ARG A 168 7.77 -10.14 -22.01
N ASP A 169 7.98 -8.95 -21.45
CA ASP A 169 9.16 -8.63 -20.66
C ASP A 169 9.21 -9.49 -19.39
N LEU A 170 8.09 -9.55 -18.64
CA LEU A 170 7.97 -10.39 -17.45
C LEU A 170 8.17 -11.87 -17.75
N LYS A 171 7.59 -12.38 -18.84
CA LYS A 171 7.80 -13.76 -19.28
C LYS A 171 9.28 -14.07 -19.54
N THR A 172 9.99 -13.12 -20.16
CA THR A 172 11.42 -13.25 -20.46
C THR A 172 12.23 -13.32 -19.16
N LEU A 173 12.00 -12.38 -18.25
CA LEU A 173 12.66 -12.36 -16.93
C LEU A 173 12.37 -13.61 -16.11
N ALA A 174 11.11 -14.03 -16.05
CA ALA A 174 10.69 -15.26 -15.37
C ALA A 174 11.43 -16.48 -15.94
N THR A 175 11.55 -16.58 -17.27
CA THR A 175 12.27 -17.68 -17.93
C THR A 175 13.77 -17.66 -17.62
N VAL A 176 14.41 -16.49 -17.61
CA VAL A 176 15.84 -16.36 -17.26
C VAL A 176 16.07 -16.80 -15.82
N LEU A 177 15.30 -16.27 -14.88
CA LEU A 177 15.43 -16.57 -13.45
C LEU A 177 15.12 -18.04 -13.16
N ASP A 178 14.10 -18.62 -13.79
CA ASP A 178 13.74 -20.04 -13.65
C ASP A 178 14.87 -20.98 -14.11
N ASN A 179 15.50 -20.69 -15.25
CA ASN A 179 16.67 -21.44 -15.71
C ASN A 179 17.87 -21.33 -14.76
N ARG A 180 18.15 -20.11 -14.27
CA ARG A 180 19.23 -19.87 -13.30
C ARG A 180 18.95 -20.56 -11.97
N ALA A 181 17.70 -20.52 -11.49
CA ALA A 181 17.28 -21.16 -10.25
C ALA A 181 17.43 -22.68 -10.33
N ARG A 182 16.97 -23.32 -11.42
CA ARG A 182 17.20 -24.77 -11.62
C ARG A 182 18.69 -25.11 -11.66
N THR A 183 19.51 -24.27 -12.28
CA THR A 183 20.97 -24.47 -12.35
C THR A 183 21.59 -24.41 -10.95
N LYS A 184 21.22 -23.40 -10.16
CA LYS A 184 21.65 -23.27 -8.76
C LYS A 184 21.23 -24.47 -7.91
N LEU A 185 19.97 -24.87 -7.98
CA LEU A 185 19.45 -26.01 -7.21
C LEU A 185 20.19 -27.32 -7.55
N ARG A 186 20.52 -27.53 -8.83
CA ARG A 186 21.34 -28.68 -9.25
C ARG A 186 22.77 -28.61 -8.75
N ALA A 187 23.38 -27.42 -8.75
CA ALA A 187 24.70 -27.21 -8.16
C ALA A 187 24.71 -27.47 -6.64
N GLU A 188 23.56 -27.28 -5.98
CA GLU A 188 23.32 -27.61 -4.56
C GLU A 188 23.00 -29.11 -4.33
N GLY A 189 23.03 -29.93 -5.37
CA GLY A 189 22.87 -31.39 -5.29
C GLY A 189 21.45 -31.91 -5.57
N ASN A 190 20.50 -31.03 -5.88
CA ASN A 190 19.15 -31.45 -6.24
C ASN A 190 19.12 -32.05 -7.65
N SER A 191 18.32 -33.10 -7.85
CA SER A 191 17.97 -33.58 -9.18
C SER A 191 17.11 -32.57 -9.94
N GLY A 192 16.94 -32.79 -11.25
CA GLY A 192 16.04 -31.96 -12.06
C GLY A 192 14.61 -31.94 -11.51
N THR A 193 14.08 -33.11 -11.13
CA THR A 193 12.72 -33.25 -10.56
C THR A 193 12.61 -32.57 -9.20
N GLU A 194 13.60 -32.72 -8.32
CA GLU A 194 13.58 -32.03 -7.01
C GLU A 194 13.61 -30.52 -7.18
N ALA A 195 14.40 -30.00 -8.12
CA ALA A 195 14.41 -28.57 -8.43
C ALA A 195 13.03 -28.08 -8.93
N ASP A 196 12.36 -28.85 -9.79
CA ASP A 196 11.02 -28.52 -10.28
C ASP A 196 9.97 -28.52 -9.15
N VAL A 197 10.06 -29.49 -8.23
CA VAL A 197 9.21 -29.54 -7.03
C VAL A 197 9.44 -28.31 -6.15
N ILE A 198 10.70 -27.97 -5.87
CA ILE A 198 11.05 -26.80 -5.04
C ILE A 198 10.47 -25.51 -5.64
N LEU A 199 10.68 -25.28 -6.94
CA LEU A 199 10.18 -24.08 -7.61
C LEU A 199 8.65 -24.04 -7.66
N GLY A 200 8.00 -25.18 -7.92
CA GLY A 200 6.54 -25.30 -7.92
C GLY A 200 5.94 -25.02 -6.54
N THR A 201 6.49 -25.63 -5.48
CA THR A 201 6.05 -25.39 -4.09
C THR A 201 6.27 -23.94 -3.67
N LEU A 202 7.41 -23.35 -4.04
CA LEU A 202 7.72 -21.97 -3.70
C LEU A 202 6.75 -20.99 -4.35
N LYS A 203 6.45 -21.18 -5.64
CA LYS A 203 5.45 -20.39 -6.36
C LYS A 203 4.07 -20.52 -5.71
N ALA A 204 3.63 -21.74 -5.39
CA ALA A 204 2.35 -21.96 -4.73
C ALA A 204 2.26 -21.24 -3.38
N LYS A 205 3.32 -21.31 -2.57
CA LYS A 205 3.40 -20.62 -1.27
C LYS A 205 3.31 -19.10 -1.43
N LEU A 206 4.06 -18.52 -2.37
CA LEU A 206 4.02 -17.07 -2.61
C LEU A 206 2.65 -16.60 -3.13
N ALA A 207 1.99 -17.40 -3.97
CA ALA A 207 0.64 -17.12 -4.42
C ALA A 207 -0.36 -17.11 -3.24
N GLU A 208 -0.27 -18.09 -2.34
CA GLU A 208 -1.10 -18.15 -1.13
C GLU A 208 -0.86 -16.94 -0.22
N GLU A 209 0.41 -16.57 0.01
CA GLU A 209 0.78 -15.37 0.77
C GLU A 209 0.21 -14.10 0.12
N ALA A 210 0.30 -13.97 -1.20
CA ALA A 210 -0.24 -12.83 -1.94
C ALA A 210 -1.77 -12.73 -1.80
N SER A 211 -2.50 -13.83 -2.00
CA SER A 211 -3.96 -13.85 -1.80
C SER A 211 -4.37 -13.53 -0.37
N ALA A 212 -3.60 -13.99 0.64
CA ALA A 212 -3.88 -13.68 2.03
C ALA A 212 -3.67 -12.19 2.36
N LEU A 213 -2.68 -11.54 1.73
CA LEU A 213 -2.47 -10.09 1.84
C LEU A 213 -3.56 -9.31 1.12
N GLU A 214 -3.96 -9.72 -0.08
CA GLU A 214 -5.01 -9.07 -0.85
C GLU A 214 -6.34 -9.07 -0.10
N ALA A 215 -6.69 -10.18 0.57
CA ALA A 215 -7.87 -10.28 1.43
C ALA A 215 -7.87 -9.26 2.60
N GLN A 216 -6.69 -8.72 2.95
CA GLN A 216 -6.51 -7.67 3.96
C GLN A 216 -6.36 -6.27 3.33
N GLY A 217 -6.52 -6.12 2.01
CA GLY A 217 -6.24 -4.89 1.28
C GLY A 217 -4.76 -4.51 1.28
N LYS A 218 -3.87 -5.50 1.41
CA LYS A 218 -2.41 -5.36 1.38
C LYS A 218 -1.84 -5.98 0.11
N SER A 219 -0.64 -5.55 -0.28
CA SER A 219 0.11 -6.13 -1.39
C SER A 219 1.41 -6.75 -0.89
N PRO A 220 1.93 -7.81 -1.52
CA PRO A 220 3.24 -8.35 -1.20
C PRO A 220 4.34 -7.29 -1.34
N ASN A 221 5.19 -7.21 -0.32
CA ASN A 221 6.36 -6.34 -0.32
C ASN A 221 7.59 -7.11 -0.85
N TYR A 222 7.57 -7.50 -2.12
CA TYR A 222 8.72 -8.14 -2.75
C TYR A 222 9.75 -7.10 -3.22
N ASP A 223 11.03 -7.40 -3.01
CA ASP A 223 12.13 -6.63 -3.59
C ASP A 223 12.33 -7.03 -5.05
N TYR A 224 11.54 -6.42 -5.94
CA TYR A 224 11.61 -6.66 -7.38
C TYR A 224 12.93 -6.18 -7.98
N GLU A 225 13.57 -5.17 -7.39
CA GLU A 225 14.88 -4.66 -7.82
C GLU A 225 15.95 -5.75 -7.67
N ALA A 226 16.02 -6.41 -6.52
CA ALA A 226 16.89 -7.56 -6.31
C ALA A 226 16.64 -8.69 -7.34
N CYS A 227 15.38 -8.89 -7.75
CA CYS A 227 15.07 -9.88 -8.78
C CYS A 227 15.48 -9.45 -10.19
N TYR A 228 15.43 -8.16 -10.51
CA TYR A 228 15.96 -7.64 -11.76
C TYR A 228 17.48 -7.75 -11.83
N GLU A 229 18.19 -7.42 -10.75
CA GLU A 229 19.64 -7.61 -10.64
C GLU A 229 20.04 -9.08 -10.87
N LEU A 230 19.30 -10.02 -10.27
CA LEU A 230 19.52 -11.46 -10.48
C LEU A 230 19.17 -11.95 -11.88
N ALA A 231 18.47 -11.14 -12.70
CA ALA A 231 18.12 -11.44 -14.08
C ALA A 231 19.05 -10.77 -15.11
N GLU A 232 19.94 -9.87 -14.68
CA GLU A 232 20.88 -9.18 -15.57
C GLU A 232 21.79 -10.17 -16.32
N PRO A 233 22.16 -9.91 -17.59
CA PRO A 233 22.93 -10.81 -18.44
C PRO A 233 24.23 -11.36 -17.84
#